data_AF-A0A0U3AIZ3-F1
#
_entry.id   AF-A0A0U3AIZ3-F1
#
_cell.length_a   1.000
_cell.length_b   1.000
_cell.length_c   1.000
_cell.angle_alpha   90.00
_cell.angle_beta   90.00
_cell.angle_gamma   90.00
#
_symmetry.space_group_name_H-M   'P 1'
#
loop_
_entity.id
_entity.type
_entity.pdbx_description
1 polymer ?
#
loop_
_entity_poly.entity_id
_entity_poly.type
_entity_poly.pdbx_seq_one_letter_code
_entity_poly.pdbx_strand_id
1 'polypeptide(L)'
;MLKKISLLTYALAALIALAASPLVARAEENNRLFDFTDEFYRQNGVDPAKIAGRRQGDGRLGVFDSPYFPYQGNVRALLTLPAYNHSGSPVYWTVMGEFSNDGFTKDAAGQRARQIADNMIEYVFPTRTGNPVGLGNLRQSVMLDMRNGYFSNNPLGT
;
A
#
# COMPACT_ATOMS: atom_id res chain seq x y z
N MET A 1 -31.41 40.92 22.18
CA MET A 1 -30.76 39.76 22.85
C MET A 1 -30.48 38.60 21.88
N LEU A 2 -31.43 38.23 21.00
CA LEU A 2 -31.26 37.17 19.98
C LEU A 2 -30.03 37.31 19.06
N LYS A 3 -29.72 38.52 18.55
CA LYS A 3 -28.58 38.72 17.61
C LYS A 3 -27.20 38.38 18.19
N LYS A 4 -27.01 38.51 19.51
CA LYS A 4 -25.74 38.18 20.18
C LYS A 4 -25.53 36.67 20.31
N ILE A 5 -26.62 35.90 20.42
CA ILE A 5 -26.57 34.44 20.57
C ILE A 5 -26.15 33.81 19.23
N SER A 6 -26.72 34.26 18.10
CA SER A 6 -26.35 33.75 16.77
C SER A 6 -24.89 34.02 16.41
N LEU A 7 -24.33 35.18 16.78
CA LEU A 7 -22.92 35.50 16.51
C LEU A 7 -21.96 34.54 17.24
N LEU A 8 -22.32 34.16 18.47
CA LEU A 8 -21.53 33.24 19.29
C LEU A 8 -21.59 31.81 18.75
N THR A 9 -22.73 31.39 18.20
CA THR A 9 -22.89 30.05 17.60
C THR A 9 -22.08 29.91 16.31
N TYR A 10 -22.07 30.93 15.45
CA TYR A 10 -21.26 30.93 14.22
C TYR A 10 -19.75 30.98 14.53
N ALA A 11 -19.34 31.76 15.54
CA ALA A 11 -17.94 31.81 15.98
C ALA A 11 -17.46 30.46 16.53
N LEU A 12 -18.30 29.77 17.31
CA LEU A 12 -17.97 28.46 17.87
C LEU A 12 -17.91 27.38 16.77
N ALA A 13 -18.84 27.39 15.81
CA ALA A 13 -18.82 26.48 14.67
C ALA A 13 -17.59 26.67 13.78
N ALA A 14 -17.16 27.92 13.56
CA ALA A 14 -15.93 28.23 12.83
C ALA A 14 -14.66 27.76 13.58
N LEU A 15 -14.63 27.91 14.91
CA LEU A 15 -13.54 27.40 15.76
C LEU A 15 -13.46 25.86 15.75
N ILE A 16 -14.60 25.17 15.77
CA ILE A 16 -14.65 23.70 15.65
C ILE A 16 -14.21 23.26 14.24
N ALA A 17 -14.63 23.96 13.19
CA ALA A 17 -14.20 23.67 11.82
C ALA A 17 -12.70 23.91 11.61
N LEU A 18 -12.11 24.95 12.21
CA LEU A 18 -10.66 25.18 12.18
C LEU A 18 -9.90 24.19 13.07
N ALA A 19 -10.46 23.75 14.21
CA ALA A 19 -9.85 22.72 15.06
C ALA A 19 -9.96 21.30 14.45
N ALA A 20 -10.93 21.07 13.57
CA ALA A 20 -11.09 19.85 12.79
C ALA A 20 -10.29 19.87 11.47
N SER A 21 -9.51 20.92 11.22
CA SER A 21 -8.56 20.95 10.10
C SER A 21 -7.64 19.72 10.22
N PRO A 22 -7.43 18.95 9.14
CA PRO A 22 -6.57 17.79 9.21
C PRO A 22 -5.14 18.27 9.46
N LEU A 23 -4.70 18.19 10.72
CA LEU A 23 -3.31 18.34 11.17
C LEU A 23 -2.35 17.32 10.52
N VAL A 24 -2.81 16.57 9.53
CA VAL A 24 -2.11 15.43 8.92
C VAL A 24 -1.87 15.63 7.41
N ALA A 25 -2.37 16.70 6.80
CA ALA A 25 -2.03 17.01 5.41
C ALA A 25 -0.64 17.69 5.36
N ARG A 26 0.43 16.91 5.17
CA ARG A 26 1.79 17.43 5.00
C ARG A 26 2.11 17.64 3.52
N ALA A 27 1.82 18.83 3.00
CA ALA A 27 2.12 19.18 1.60
C ALA A 27 3.63 19.19 1.27
N GLU A 28 4.48 19.25 2.30
CA GLU A 28 5.94 19.18 2.22
C GLU A 28 6.51 17.75 2.32
N GLU A 29 5.63 16.76 2.43
CA GLU A 29 6.02 15.36 2.56
C GLU A 29 6.52 14.83 1.22
N ASN A 30 7.83 14.61 1.13
CA ASN A 30 8.36 13.71 0.11
C ASN A 30 7.62 12.38 0.30
N ASN A 31 6.92 11.91 -0.73
CA ASN A 31 6.04 10.74 -0.73
C ASN A 31 6.86 9.44 -0.51
N ARG A 32 7.48 9.37 0.66
CA ARG A 32 8.43 8.35 1.09
C ARG A 32 7.62 7.17 1.55
N LEU A 33 7.97 6.04 0.98
CA LEU A 33 7.30 4.79 1.20
C LEU A 33 7.89 4.12 2.45
N PHE A 34 7.07 3.98 3.48
CA PHE A 34 7.42 3.25 4.70
C PHE A 34 6.74 1.89 4.72
N ASP A 35 7.38 0.94 5.40
CA ASP A 35 6.73 -0.32 5.75
C ASP A 35 5.56 -0.06 6.69
N PHE A 36 4.59 -0.97 6.69
CA PHE A 36 3.53 -0.96 7.68
C PHE A 36 3.96 -1.69 8.95
N THR A 37 3.33 -1.36 10.06
CA THR A 37 3.51 -2.15 11.30
C THR A 37 2.91 -3.55 11.12
N ASP A 38 3.44 -4.51 11.86
CA ASP A 38 2.91 -5.88 11.88
C ASP A 38 1.44 -5.93 12.27
N GLU A 39 1.02 -5.03 13.16
CA GLU A 39 -0.35 -4.91 13.58
C GLU A 39 -1.25 -4.42 12.44
N PHE A 40 -0.79 -3.44 11.66
CA PHE A 40 -1.51 -2.98 10.49
C PHE A 40 -1.67 -4.10 9.45
N TYR A 41 -0.62 -4.89 9.18
CA TYR A 41 -0.73 -6.06 8.30
C TYR A 41 -1.80 -7.04 8.78
N ARG A 42 -1.76 -7.42 10.06
CA ARG A 42 -2.73 -8.37 10.64
C ARG A 42 -4.16 -7.85 10.60
N GLN A 43 -4.38 -6.58 10.95
CA GLN A 43 -5.70 -5.93 10.86
C GLN A 43 -6.26 -5.91 9.43
N ASN A 44 -5.37 -5.89 8.43
CA ASN A 44 -5.72 -5.95 7.02
C ASN A 44 -5.60 -7.35 6.42
N GLY A 45 -5.54 -8.39 7.25
CA GLY A 45 -5.66 -9.77 6.80
C GLY A 45 -4.40 -10.40 6.22
N VAL A 46 -3.22 -9.83 6.50
CA VAL A 46 -1.92 -10.34 6.05
C VAL A 46 -1.06 -10.74 7.24
N ASP A 47 -0.43 -11.91 7.16
CA ASP A 47 0.59 -12.36 8.11
C ASP A 47 1.95 -11.74 7.73
N PRO A 48 2.48 -10.77 8.50
CA PRO A 48 3.74 -10.11 8.20
C PRO A 48 4.95 -11.05 8.22
N ALA A 49 4.88 -12.19 8.93
CA ALA A 49 5.96 -13.18 8.96
C ALA A 49 6.06 -13.98 7.65
N LYS A 50 5.04 -13.93 6.80
CA LYS A 50 4.97 -14.60 5.51
C LYS A 50 5.38 -13.73 4.33
N ILE A 51 5.72 -12.45 4.59
CA ILE A 51 6.21 -11.53 3.56
C ILE A 51 7.68 -11.84 3.27
N ALA A 52 7.92 -12.58 2.20
CA ALA A 52 9.23 -12.86 1.67
C ALA A 52 9.89 -11.57 1.17
N GLY A 53 11.18 -11.41 1.51
CA GLY A 53 11.96 -10.23 1.12
C GLY A 53 11.44 -8.92 1.71
N ARG A 54 10.61 -8.97 2.77
CA ARG A 54 10.12 -7.79 3.48
C ARG A 54 11.28 -6.86 3.79
N ARG A 55 11.15 -5.60 3.39
CA ARG A 55 12.24 -4.63 3.53
C ARG A 55 12.73 -4.53 4.96
N GLN A 56 14.05 -4.41 5.07
CA GLN A 56 14.77 -4.24 6.33
C GLN A 56 15.55 -2.92 6.27
N GLY A 57 15.83 -2.34 7.44
CA GLY A 57 16.66 -1.14 7.59
C GLY A 57 18.15 -1.39 7.42
N ASP A 58 18.55 -2.27 6.50
CA ASP A 58 19.94 -2.74 6.32
C ASP A 58 20.78 -1.89 5.34
N GLY A 59 20.19 -0.84 4.79
CA GLY A 59 20.82 0.08 3.83
C GLY A 59 20.83 -0.40 2.38
N ARG A 60 20.37 -1.62 2.08
CA ARG A 60 20.37 -2.16 0.71
C ARG A 60 19.12 -1.75 -0.06
N LEU A 61 17.95 -2.10 0.49
CA LEU A 61 16.65 -1.84 -0.12
C LEU A 61 15.73 -1.03 0.82
N GLY A 62 16.16 -0.81 2.05
CA GLY A 62 15.50 0.03 3.03
C GLY A 62 16.48 0.60 4.05
N VAL A 63 16.05 1.64 4.75
CA VAL A 63 16.80 2.30 5.85
C VAL A 63 15.87 2.57 7.01
N PHE A 64 16.41 2.69 8.21
CA PHE A 64 15.64 3.24 9.32
C PHE A 64 15.43 4.75 9.14
N ASP A 65 14.19 5.20 9.30
CA ASP A 65 13.79 6.60 9.20
C ASP A 65 12.55 6.85 10.09
N SER A 66 12.18 8.11 10.30
CA SER A 66 11.02 8.49 11.12
C SER A 66 9.72 8.40 10.31
N PRO A 67 8.75 7.55 10.71
CA PRO A 67 7.47 7.46 10.01
C PRO A 67 6.63 8.72 10.21
N TYR A 68 5.70 8.94 9.28
CA TYR A 68 4.74 10.04 9.34
C TYR A 68 3.45 9.65 10.05
N PHE A 69 3.09 8.36 9.96
CA PHE A 69 1.80 7.85 10.44
C PHE A 69 1.98 6.72 11.47
N PRO A 70 1.03 6.55 12.41
CA PRO A 70 1.13 5.53 13.46
C PRO A 70 1.04 4.09 12.94
N TYR A 71 0.51 3.89 11.73
CA TYR A 71 0.44 2.58 11.08
C TYR A 71 1.70 2.23 10.28
N GLN A 72 2.66 3.14 10.18
CA GLN A 72 3.95 2.90 9.53
C GLN A 72 4.98 2.40 10.55
N GLY A 73 5.79 1.42 10.13
CA GLY A 73 7.02 1.05 10.80
C GLY A 73 8.14 2.06 10.53
N ASN A 74 9.28 1.87 11.16
CA ASN A 74 10.45 2.74 11.01
C ASN A 74 11.35 2.37 9.83
N VAL A 75 10.93 1.46 8.94
CA VAL A 75 11.70 1.08 7.74
C VAL A 75 11.15 1.82 6.54
N ARG A 76 11.96 2.70 5.95
CA ARG A 76 11.68 3.40 4.70
C ARG A 76 12.28 2.63 3.53
N ALA A 77 11.48 2.34 2.51
CA ALA A 77 11.94 1.76 1.27
C ALA A 77 12.86 2.74 0.50
N LEU A 78 14.00 2.22 0.02
CA LEU A 78 14.86 2.92 -0.94
C LEU A 78 14.53 2.52 -2.38
N LEU A 79 14.03 1.29 -2.56
CA LEU A 79 13.72 0.73 -3.87
C LEU A 79 12.58 -0.28 -3.78
N THR A 80 11.64 -0.16 -4.71
CA THR A 80 10.59 -1.15 -4.96
C THR A 80 11.10 -2.17 -5.98
N LEU A 81 10.91 -3.45 -5.68
CA LEU A 81 11.22 -4.53 -6.61
C LEU A 81 9.92 -5.22 -7.03
N PRO A 82 9.82 -5.69 -8.28
CA PRO A 82 8.68 -6.50 -8.70
C PRO A 82 8.65 -7.83 -7.95
N ALA A 83 7.45 -8.34 -7.70
CA ALA A 83 7.26 -9.70 -7.21
C ALA A 83 7.39 -10.70 -8.37
N TYR A 84 8.00 -11.86 -8.15
CA TYR A 84 8.16 -12.88 -9.19
C TYR A 84 8.27 -14.30 -8.62
N ASN A 85 7.62 -15.25 -9.29
CA ASN A 85 7.86 -16.67 -9.09
C ASN A 85 8.04 -17.40 -10.42
N HIS A 86 9.14 -18.15 -10.52
CA HIS A 86 9.53 -18.93 -11.70
C HIS A 86 8.57 -20.08 -12.03
N SER A 87 7.75 -20.53 -11.08
CA SER A 87 6.79 -21.62 -11.31
C SER A 87 5.50 -21.19 -12.01
N GLY A 88 5.31 -19.88 -12.23
CA GLY A 88 4.05 -19.34 -12.78
C GLY A 88 2.88 -19.38 -11.78
N SER A 89 3.14 -19.71 -10.51
CA SER A 89 2.12 -19.64 -9.45
C SER A 89 1.83 -18.18 -9.09
N PRO A 90 0.59 -17.84 -8.67
CA PRO A 90 0.28 -16.50 -8.18
C PRO A 90 1.21 -16.10 -7.03
N VAL A 91 1.71 -14.88 -7.11
CA VAL A 91 2.42 -14.20 -6.04
C VAL A 91 1.63 -12.95 -5.70
N TYR A 92 1.39 -12.72 -4.42
CA TYR A 92 0.75 -11.52 -3.92
C TYR A 92 1.82 -10.53 -3.52
N TRP A 93 1.60 -9.27 -3.86
CA TRP A 93 2.60 -8.23 -3.70
C TRP A 93 2.10 -7.19 -2.71
N THR A 94 2.93 -6.87 -1.72
CA THR A 94 2.86 -5.59 -1.03
C THR A 94 4.01 -4.74 -1.53
N VAL A 95 3.89 -3.43 -1.49
CA VAL A 95 4.98 -2.54 -1.90
C VAL A 95 6.32 -2.84 -1.18
N MET A 96 6.25 -3.53 -0.03
CA MET A 96 7.39 -3.87 0.83
C MET A 96 7.93 -5.29 0.65
N GLY A 97 7.29 -6.13 -0.16
CA GLY A 97 7.72 -7.51 -0.40
C GLY A 97 6.65 -8.36 -1.07
N GLU A 98 6.83 -9.66 -1.06
CA GLU A 98 5.91 -10.59 -1.73
C GLU A 98 5.51 -11.73 -0.80
N PHE A 99 4.38 -12.37 -1.06
CA PHE A 99 3.93 -13.51 -0.27
C PHE A 99 3.08 -14.48 -1.12
N SER A 100 3.00 -15.71 -0.65
CA SER A 100 2.16 -16.74 -1.28
C SER A 100 0.74 -16.71 -0.69
N ASN A 101 -0.17 -17.55 -1.18
CA ASN A 101 -1.52 -17.62 -0.66
C ASN A 101 -1.59 -17.88 0.87
N ASP A 102 -0.58 -18.54 1.44
CA ASP A 102 -0.50 -18.80 2.88
C ASP A 102 -0.22 -17.55 3.74
N GLY A 103 0.07 -16.40 3.11
CA GLY A 103 0.25 -15.12 3.81
C GLY A 103 -1.06 -14.40 4.15
N PHE A 104 -2.21 -14.85 3.65
CA PHE A 104 -3.49 -14.32 4.11
C PHE A 104 -3.90 -14.97 5.44
N THR A 105 -4.41 -14.18 6.38
CA THR A 105 -4.98 -14.71 7.62
C THR A 105 -6.23 -15.55 7.33
N LYS A 106 -6.59 -16.44 8.26
CA LYS A 106 -7.74 -17.35 8.08
C LYS A 106 -9.09 -16.74 8.47
N ASP A 107 -9.09 -15.49 8.94
CA ASP A 107 -10.27 -14.77 9.42
C ASP A 107 -10.95 -13.96 8.29
N ALA A 108 -11.99 -13.21 8.65
CA ALA A 108 -12.73 -12.38 7.70
C ALA A 108 -11.87 -11.29 7.05
N ALA A 109 -10.86 -10.77 7.76
CA ALA A 109 -9.94 -9.78 7.20
C ALA A 109 -9.07 -10.41 6.10
N GLY A 110 -8.52 -11.60 6.33
CA GLY A 110 -7.73 -12.31 5.33
C GLY A 110 -8.55 -12.75 4.12
N GLN A 111 -9.80 -13.19 4.32
CA GLN A 111 -10.72 -13.46 3.22
C GLN A 111 -10.98 -12.22 2.36
N ARG A 112 -11.22 -11.07 3.00
CA ARG A 112 -11.41 -9.79 2.30
C ARG A 112 -10.13 -9.37 1.55
N ALA A 113 -8.97 -9.45 2.19
CA ALA A 113 -7.69 -9.13 1.57
C ALA A 113 -7.43 -9.99 0.34
N ARG A 114 -7.71 -11.30 0.45
CA ARG A 114 -7.61 -12.23 -0.68
C ARG A 114 -8.55 -11.86 -1.82
N GLN A 115 -9.82 -11.55 -1.51
CA GLN A 115 -10.78 -11.11 -2.52
C GLN A 115 -10.35 -9.83 -3.24
N ILE A 116 -9.77 -8.87 -2.51
CA ILE A 116 -9.23 -7.65 -3.12
C ILE A 116 -8.09 -8.01 -4.07
N ALA A 117 -7.15 -8.83 -3.63
CA ALA A 117 -6.00 -9.23 -4.43
C ALA A 117 -6.40 -10.03 -5.69
N ASP A 118 -7.36 -10.95 -5.59
CA ASP A 118 -7.89 -11.72 -6.72
C ASP A 118 -8.60 -10.84 -7.76
N ASN A 119 -8.97 -9.60 -7.39
CA ASN A 119 -9.58 -8.62 -8.29
C ASN A 119 -8.58 -7.61 -8.88
N MET A 120 -7.30 -7.71 -8.53
CA MET A 120 -6.23 -6.79 -8.94
C MET A 120 -5.05 -7.58 -9.50
N ILE A 121 -5.28 -8.28 -10.61
CA ILE A 121 -4.28 -9.18 -11.20
C ILE A 121 -3.39 -8.41 -12.18
N GLU A 122 -2.09 -8.63 -12.05
CA GLU A 122 -1.08 -8.18 -13.00
C GLU A 122 -0.44 -9.40 -13.69
N TYR A 123 -0.45 -9.41 -15.03
CA TYR A 123 0.18 -10.47 -15.82
C TYR A 123 1.51 -10.00 -16.38
N VAL A 124 2.59 -10.63 -15.92
CA VAL A 124 3.96 -10.34 -16.33
C VAL A 124 4.46 -11.44 -17.27
N PHE A 125 5.01 -11.04 -18.42
CA PHE A 125 5.46 -11.96 -19.47
C PHE A 125 6.97 -11.88 -19.65
N PRO A 126 7.77 -12.71 -18.96
CA PRO A 126 9.23 -12.67 -19.07
C PRO A 126 9.71 -13.13 -20.45
N THR A 127 10.85 -12.61 -20.91
CA THR A 127 11.54 -13.17 -22.09
C THR A 127 12.21 -14.49 -21.75
N ARG A 128 12.38 -15.38 -22.74
CA ARG A 128 13.00 -16.72 -22.55
C ARG A 128 14.42 -16.66 -21.98
N THR A 129 15.15 -15.59 -22.28
CA THR A 129 16.56 -15.40 -21.89
C THR A 129 16.78 -14.16 -21.02
N GLY A 130 15.71 -13.48 -20.60
CA GLY A 130 15.81 -12.25 -19.84
C GLY A 130 16.07 -12.48 -18.37
N ASN A 131 16.71 -11.49 -17.74
CA ASN A 131 16.83 -11.45 -16.30
C ASN A 131 15.42 -11.30 -15.69
N PRO A 132 14.91 -12.29 -14.93
CA PRO A 132 13.56 -12.23 -14.36
C PRO A 132 13.39 -11.14 -13.30
N VAL A 133 14.48 -10.54 -12.83
CA VAL A 133 14.50 -9.45 -11.83
C VAL A 133 14.58 -8.07 -12.48
N GLY A 134 14.91 -7.99 -13.77
CA GLY A 134 15.10 -6.73 -14.48
C GLY A 134 13.79 -6.12 -14.97
N LEU A 135 13.34 -5.03 -14.33
CA LEU A 135 12.26 -4.20 -14.87
C LEU A 135 12.58 -3.80 -16.32
N GLY A 136 11.67 -4.11 -17.25
CA GLY A 136 11.82 -3.81 -18.68
C GLY A 136 12.36 -4.95 -19.56
N ASN A 137 12.74 -6.10 -19.00
CA ASN A 137 13.13 -7.28 -19.79
C ASN A 137 11.95 -8.24 -20.06
N LEU A 138 10.82 -7.66 -20.41
CA LEU A 138 9.56 -8.37 -20.65
C LEU A 138 9.40 -8.65 -22.14
N ARG A 139 8.81 -9.80 -22.48
CA ARG A 139 8.45 -10.17 -23.86
C ARG A 139 7.38 -9.24 -24.42
N GLN A 140 6.52 -8.73 -23.55
CA GLN A 140 5.47 -7.76 -23.87
C GLN A 140 5.19 -6.89 -22.64
N SER A 141 4.52 -5.76 -22.84
CA SER A 141 4.05 -4.92 -21.75
C SER A 141 3.22 -5.74 -20.76
N VAL A 142 3.29 -5.33 -19.50
CA VAL A 142 2.47 -5.91 -18.44
C VAL A 142 0.99 -5.69 -18.76
N MET A 143 0.17 -6.72 -18.57
CA MET A 143 -1.29 -6.61 -18.70
C MET A 143 -1.92 -6.51 -17.32
N LEU A 144 -2.59 -5.39 -17.07
CA LEU A 144 -3.42 -5.23 -15.88
C LEU A 144 -4.80 -5.80 -16.16
N ASP A 145 -5.35 -6.58 -15.24
CA ASP A 145 -6.73 -7.03 -15.32
C ASP A 145 -7.66 -5.86 -14.99
N MET A 146 -8.38 -5.40 -16.00
CA MET A 146 -9.20 -4.19 -15.95
C MET A 146 -10.69 -4.49 -15.87
N ARG A 147 -11.09 -5.73 -15.59
CA ARG A 147 -12.51 -6.15 -15.60
C ARG A 147 -13.40 -5.31 -14.67
N ASN A 148 -12.82 -4.65 -13.67
CA ASN A 148 -13.52 -3.80 -12.71
C ASN A 148 -13.52 -2.29 -13.09
N GLY A 149 -13.02 -1.94 -14.28
CA GLY A 149 -13.08 -0.60 -14.87
C GLY A 149 -11.80 0.22 -14.71
N TYR A 150 -11.27 0.73 -15.83
CA TYR A 150 -10.05 1.55 -15.89
C TYR A 150 -10.14 2.86 -15.09
N PHE A 151 -11.25 3.59 -15.23
CA PHE A 151 -11.41 4.95 -14.69
C PHE A 151 -12.36 5.04 -13.47
N SER A 152 -12.84 3.91 -12.96
CA SER A 152 -13.90 3.93 -11.93
C SER A 152 -13.53 3.16 -10.67
N ASN A 153 -12.85 2.01 -10.79
CA ASN A 153 -12.55 1.14 -9.63
C ASN A 153 -11.18 0.48 -9.68
N ASN A 154 -10.24 0.99 -10.49
CA ASN A 154 -8.87 0.52 -10.47
C ASN A 154 -8.00 1.48 -9.63
N PRO A 155 -7.56 1.12 -8.41
CA PRO A 155 -6.68 1.98 -7.62
C PRO A 155 -5.27 2.12 -8.23
N LEU A 156 -4.93 1.31 -9.24
CA LEU A 156 -3.71 1.45 -10.04
C LEU A 156 -3.90 2.36 -11.27
N GLY A 157 -5.15 2.66 -11.64
CA GLY A 157 -5.49 3.58 -12.72
C GLY A 157 -5.81 4.96 -12.15
N THR A 158 -4.89 5.91 -12.31
CA THR A 158 -5.16 7.34 -12.08
C THR A 158 -6.07 7.91 -13.16
#